data_AF-A0AAW4WXC9-F1
#
_entry.id   AF-A0AAW4WXC9-F1
#
_cell.length_a   1.000
_cell.length_b   1.000
_cell.length_c   1.000
_cell.angle_alpha   90.00
_cell.angle_beta   90.00
_cell.angle_gamma   90.00
#
_symmetry.space_group_name_H-M   'P 1'
#
loop_
_entity.id
_entity.type
_entity.pdbx_description
1 polymer ?
#
loop_
_entity_poly.entity_id
_entity_poly.type
_entity_poly.pdbx_seq_one_letter_code
_entity_poly.pdbx_strand_id
1 'polypeptide(L)' 'ATILEVINECIDGPAEMSEFAPRIITTTVPVEKIGEVIGPKGKMINQIQEDTGAEIAIEDDGTVFISSEGGEAA' A
#
# COMPACT_ATOMS: atom_id res chain seq x y z
N ALA A 1 15.80 12.78 36.30
CA ALA A 1 15.84 11.96 35.08
C ALA A 1 14.47 11.32 34.91
N THR A 2 13.60 12.01 34.19
CA THR A 2 12.30 11.47 33.79
C THR A 2 12.50 10.50 32.62
N ILE A 3 11.71 9.43 32.53
CA ILE A 3 11.84 8.40 31.48
C ILE A 3 11.83 9.00 30.06
N LEU A 4 11.09 10.10 29.88
CA LEU A 4 11.03 10.86 28.62
C LEU A 4 12.38 11.50 28.22
N GLU A 5 13.21 11.93 29.17
CA GLU A 5 14.53 12.52 28.85
C GLU A 5 15.47 11.45 28.26
N VAL A 6 15.48 10.26 28.86
CA VAL A 6 16.32 9.13 28.40
C VAL A 6 15.90 8.63 27.03
N ILE A 7 14.59 8.66 26.71
CA ILE A 7 14.09 8.28 25.38
C ILE A 7 14.54 9.28 24.31
N ASN A 8 14.47 10.58 24.61
CA ASN A 8 14.86 11.64 23.67
C ASN A 8 16.39 11.73 23.46
N GLU A 9 17.20 11.26 24.41
CA GLU A 9 18.66 11.14 24.22
C GLU A 9 19.04 9.99 23.27
N CYS A 10 18.17 8.99 23.09
CA CYS A 10 18.44 7.83 22.25
C CYS A 10 17.81 7.90 20.85
N ILE A 11 16.78 8.72 20.65
CA ILE A 11 16.03 8.81 19.39
C ILE A 11 15.81 10.30 19.06
N ASP A 12 16.53 10.80 18.06
CA ASP A 12 16.49 12.20 17.62
C ASP A 12 15.18 12.58 16.90
N GLY A 13 14.38 11.58 16.52
CA GLY A 13 13.12 11.73 15.81
C GLY A 13 12.70 10.45 15.07
N PRO A 14 11.59 10.49 14.32
CA PRO A 14 11.18 9.37 13.49
C PRO A 14 12.24 9.11 12.41
N ALA A 15 12.71 7.86 12.32
CA ALA A 15 13.64 7.42 11.29
C ALA A 15 12.96 7.40 9.91
N GLU A 16 13.75 7.50 8.84
CA GLU A 16 13.25 7.32 7.48
C GLU A 16 12.65 5.93 7.29
N MET A 17 11.57 5.86 6.50
CA MET A 17 10.86 4.61 6.26
C MET A 17 11.76 3.65 5.48
N SER A 18 11.96 2.45 6.04
CA SER A 18 12.77 1.40 5.42
C SER A 18 12.33 1.12 3.98
N GLU A 19 13.29 0.83 3.10
CA GLU A 19 13.02 0.40 1.71
C GLU A 19 12.27 -0.95 1.67
N PHE A 20 12.40 -1.75 2.73
CA PHE A 20 11.68 -3.00 2.92
C PHE A 20 10.40 -2.83 3.76
N ALA A 21 10.04 -1.60 4.12
CA ALA A 21 8.78 -1.38 4.81
C ALA A 21 7.63 -1.61 3.82
N PRO A 22 6.56 -2.29 4.23
CA PRO A 22 5.37 -2.40 3.42
C PRO A 22 4.81 -1.01 3.15
N ARG A 23 4.44 -0.76 1.89
CA ARG A 23 3.86 0.52 1.45
C ARG A 23 2.47 0.29 0.94
N ILE A 24 1.57 1.19 1.32
CA ILE A 24 0.21 1.25 0.80
C ILE A 24 0.10 2.53 -0.01
N ILE A 25 -0.18 2.39 -1.30
CA ILE A 25 -0.44 3.49 -2.21
C ILE A 25 -1.95 3.52 -2.45
N THR A 26 -2.56 4.68 -2.24
CA THR A 26 -3.98 4.88 -2.52
C THR A 26 -4.12 5.70 -3.80
N THR A 27 -4.92 5.19 -4.73
CA THR A 27 -5.32 5.91 -5.94
C THR A 27 -6.83 5.84 -6.12
N THR A 28 -7.40 6.70 -6.96
CA THR A 28 -8.85 6.73 -7.20
C THR A 28 -9.12 6.49 -8.67
N VAL A 29 -10.04 5.59 -8.97
CA VAL A 29 -10.53 5.33 -10.32
C VAL A 29 -12.01 5.73 -10.43
N PRO A 30 -12.47 6.17 -11.61
CA PRO A 30 -13.89 6.42 -11.83
C PRO A 30 -14.73 5.16 -11.56
N VAL A 31 -15.83 5.30 -10.82
CA VAL A 31 -16.70 4.18 -10.40
C VAL A 31 -17.20 3.36 -11.59
N GLU A 32 -17.53 4.04 -12.70
CA GLU A 32 -17.95 3.41 -13.96
C GLU A 32 -16.90 2.46 -14.57
N LYS A 33 -15.62 2.63 -14.22
CA LYS A 33 -14.49 1.84 -14.76
C LYS A 33 -14.01 0.76 -13.81
N ILE A 34 -14.54 0.68 -12.58
CA ILE A 34 -14.19 -0.37 -11.62
C ILE A 34 -14.39 -1.77 -12.24
N GLY A 35 -15.52 -1.97 -12.93
CA GLY A 35 -15.82 -3.24 -13.60
C GLY A 35 -14.82 -3.60 -14.71
N GLU A 36 -14.27 -2.62 -15.42
CA GLU A 36 -13.24 -2.84 -16.44
C GLU A 36 -11.90 -3.21 -15.80
N VAL A 37 -11.54 -2.57 -14.69
CA VAL A 37 -10.29 -2.82 -13.94
C VAL A 37 -10.29 -4.19 -13.28
N ILE A 38 -11.41 -4.60 -12.68
CA ILE A 38 -11.56 -5.94 -12.08
C ILE A 38 -11.56 -7.02 -13.17
N GLY A 39 -12.23 -6.73 -14.29
CA GLY A 39 -12.42 -7.66 -15.40
C GLY A 39 -13.36 -8.82 -15.06
N PRO A 40 -13.70 -9.67 -16.06
CA PRO A 40 -14.63 -10.77 -15.87
C PRO A 40 -14.11 -11.75 -14.82
N LYS A 41 -14.90 -12.01 -13.78
CA LYS A 41 -14.55 -12.89 -12.63
C LYS A 41 -13.28 -12.47 -11.89
N GLY A 42 -12.91 -11.18 -11.91
CA GLY A 42 -11.68 -10.71 -11.23
C GLY A 42 -10.39 -11.13 -11.94
N LYS A 43 -10.45 -11.64 -13.17
CA LYS A 43 -9.27 -12.14 -13.88
C LYS A 43 -8.20 -11.07 -14.05
N MET A 44 -8.60 -9.83 -14.33
CA MET A 44 -7.65 -8.76 -14.63
C MET A 44 -6.92 -8.31 -13.36
N ILE A 45 -7.66 -8.10 -12.26
CA ILE A 45 -7.05 -7.74 -10.98
C ILE A 45 -6.20 -8.86 -10.39
N ASN A 46 -6.59 -10.12 -10.55
CA ASN A 46 -5.78 -11.26 -10.12
C ASN A 46 -4.47 -11.35 -10.92
N GLN A 47 -4.52 -11.11 -12.24
CA GLN A 47 -3.32 -11.09 -13.08
C GLN A 47 -2.36 -9.96 -12.65
N ILE A 48 -2.88 -8.76 -12.37
CA ILE A 48 -2.04 -7.64 -11.93
C ILE A 48 -1.36 -7.97 -10.60
N GLN A 49 -2.08 -8.57 -9.66
CA GLN A 49 -1.51 -8.98 -8.36
C GLN A 49 -0.45 -10.09 -8.53
N GLU A 50 -0.68 -11.03 -9.45
CA GLU A 50 0.29 -12.10 -9.76
C GLU A 50 1.55 -11.55 -10.46
N ASP A 51 1.38 -10.62 -11.39
CA ASP A 51 2.49 -10.04 -12.17
C ASP A 51 3.34 -9.07 -11.33
N THR A 52 2.72 -8.32 -10.42
CA THR A 52 3.39 -7.29 -9.61
C THR A 52 3.77 -7.78 -8.21
N GLY A 53 3.13 -8.83 -7.71
CA GLY A 53 3.24 -9.27 -6.32
C GLY A 53 2.60 -8.31 -5.31
N ALA A 54 1.95 -7.24 -5.77
CA ALA A 54 1.19 -6.34 -4.92
C ALA A 54 -0.20 -6.90 -4.64
N GLU A 55 -0.76 -6.57 -3.48
CA GLU A 55 -2.16 -6.82 -3.14
C GLU A 55 -2.99 -5.58 -3.51
N ILE A 56 -4.11 -5.79 -4.21
CA ILE A 56 -4.94 -4.69 -4.70
C ILE A 56 -6.37 -4.86 -4.20
N ALA A 57 -6.86 -3.88 -3.44
CA ALA A 57 -8.23 -3.78 -2.99
C ALA A 57 -8.92 -2.58 -3.64
N ILE A 58 -10.13 -2.76 -4.16
CA ILE A 58 -10.94 -1.70 -4.75
C ILE A 58 -12.25 -1.61 -3.97
N GLU A 59 -12.56 -0.40 -3.51
CA GLU A 59 -13.81 -0.05 -2.84
C GLU A 59 -14.88 0.41 -3.83
N ASP A 60 -16.14 0.31 -3.42
CA ASP A 60 -17.31 0.68 -4.25
C ASP A 60 -17.37 2.18 -4.58
N ASP A 61 -16.60 3.01 -3.88
CA ASP A 61 -16.48 4.45 -4.13
C ASP A 61 -15.38 4.80 -5.16
N GLY A 62 -14.66 3.80 -5.67
CA GLY A 62 -13.55 3.97 -6.61
C GLY A 62 -12.19 4.15 -5.96
N THR A 63 -12.08 4.06 -4.63
CA THR A 63 -10.81 4.05 -3.92
C THR A 63 -10.09 2.72 -4.16
N VAL A 64 -8.86 2.79 -4.63
CA VAL A 64 -7.99 1.64 -4.89
C VAL A 64 -6.81 1.70 -3.93
N PHE A 65 -6.65 0.64 -3.15
CA PHE A 65 -5.52 0.42 -2.27
C PHE A 65 -4.58 -0.59 -2.92
N ILE A 66 -3.32 -0.21 -3.06
CA ILE A 66 -2.25 -1.04 -3.58
C ILE A 66 -1.26 -1.24 -2.44
N SER A 67 -1.27 -2.41 -1.80
CA SER A 67 -0.32 -2.82 -0.77
C SER A 67 0.82 -3.63 -1.38
N SER A 68 2.05 -3.29 -1.00
CA SER A 68 3.24 -4.06 -1.33
C SER A 68 3.93 -4.46 -0.04
N GLU A 69 4.35 -5.72 0.10
CA GLU A 69 4.99 -6.24 1.32
C GLU A 69 6.42 -5.70 1.57
N GLY A 70 6.94 -4.85 0.68
CA GLY A 70 8.23 -4.18 0.83
C GLY A 70 9.37 -4.88 0.07
N GLY A 71 10.16 -4.08 -0.66
CA GLY A 71 11.19 -4.53 -1.62
C GLY A 71 10.66 -4.70 -3.05
N GLU A 72 11.32 -4.03 -4.03
CA GLU A 72 11.13 -3.98 -5.52
C GLU A 72 9.72 -3.92 -6.14
N ALA A 73 8.66 -4.37 -5.46
CA ALA A 73 7.27 -4.39 -5.88
C ALA A 73 6.49 -3.13 -5.45
N ALA A 74 7.18 -2.01 -5.18
CA ALA A 74 6.59 -0.72 -4.83
C ALA A 74 6.93 0.34 -5.89
#